data_AF-A0A9E6CUQ2-F1
#
_entry.id   AF-A0A9E6CUQ2-F1
#
_cell.length_a   1.000
_cell.length_b   1.000
_cell.length_c   1.000
_cell.angle_alpha   90.00
_cell.angle_beta   90.00
_cell.angle_gamma   90.00
#
_symmetry.space_group_name_H-M   'P 1'
#
loop_
_entity.id
_entity.type
_entity.pdbx_description
1 polymer ?
#
loop_
_entity_poly.entity_id
_entity_poly.type
_entity_poly.pdbx_seq_one_letter_code
_entity_poly.pdbx_strand_id
1 'polypeptide(L)'
;MATEEYGHPELLVDAAWVNAHKGDANVVIVDCEVDAAFARGHIPGAVLVPDNYEKDPDSGRVFLMNPAQFKTMCEGLGIGNDTLVIVYDHSRSLTAARLWWALNTYGHTNVKILNGGWRAWIANGGAVDFAQTKPSSVTFTPKRDDTLLATVDELKQACQVGDSVIWDVRSDGEWDGTNSRGNKRVGHVPGAVHLEWFNLVDSTTNKFKPAEEIRRLLSEHGITPDKNVYTY
;
A
#
# COMPACT_ATOMS: atom_id res chain seq x y z
N MET A 1 -15.33 22.17 16.18
CA MET A 1 -15.63 21.76 14.79
C MET A 1 -15.08 20.35 14.66
N ALA A 2 -15.96 19.36 14.47
CA ALA A 2 -15.59 17.96 14.53
C ALA A 2 -14.64 17.65 13.38
N THR A 3 -13.42 17.23 13.72
CA THR A 3 -12.50 16.57 12.79
C THR A 3 -13.19 15.31 12.32
N GLU A 4 -13.72 15.29 11.10
CA GLU A 4 -14.19 14.05 10.51
C GLU A 4 -13.00 13.10 10.40
N GLU A 5 -13.15 11.91 11.00
CA GLU A 5 -12.16 10.84 10.89
C GLU A 5 -12.01 10.37 9.44
N TYR A 6 -10.99 9.57 9.15
CA TYR A 6 -10.89 8.88 7.86
C TYR A 6 -12.19 8.13 7.56
N GLY A 7 -12.53 7.92 6.28
CA GLY A 7 -13.70 7.10 5.92
C GLY A 7 -13.59 5.65 6.40
N HIS A 8 -12.35 5.17 6.57
CA HIS A 8 -11.99 3.83 7.04
C HIS A 8 -10.84 3.90 8.07
N PRO A 9 -11.08 4.42 9.28
CA PRO A 9 -10.03 4.58 10.28
C PRO A 9 -9.48 3.22 10.76
N GLU A 10 -10.28 2.16 10.65
CA GLU A 10 -9.89 0.79 11.01
C GLU A 10 -8.74 0.22 10.19
N LEU A 11 -8.45 0.79 9.02
CA LEU A 11 -7.34 0.36 8.16
C LEU A 11 -5.98 0.86 8.66
N LEU A 12 -5.96 1.84 9.57
CA LEU A 12 -4.75 2.46 10.08
C LEU A 12 -4.54 2.13 11.55
N VAL A 13 -3.28 1.91 11.93
CA VAL A 13 -2.85 1.78 13.32
C VAL A 13 -1.68 2.69 13.59
N ASP A 14 -1.53 3.14 14.84
CA ASP A 14 -0.36 3.89 15.26
C ASP A 14 0.69 2.98 15.93
N ALA A 15 1.86 3.57 16.22
CA ALA A 15 2.97 2.84 16.82
C ALA A 15 2.64 2.29 18.22
N ALA A 16 1.80 3.00 19.00
CA ALA A 16 1.40 2.54 20.33
C ALA A 16 0.54 1.29 20.24
N TRP A 17 -0.42 1.28 19.30
CA TRP A 17 -1.25 0.13 19.01
C TRP A 17 -0.40 -1.06 18.55
N VAL A 18 0.53 -0.86 17.60
CA VAL A 18 1.43 -1.93 17.15
C VAL A 18 2.26 -2.47 18.32
N ASN A 19 2.81 -1.60 19.16
CA ASN A 19 3.62 -2.04 20.30
C ASN A 19 2.83 -2.87 21.32
N ALA A 20 1.54 -2.58 21.50
CA ALA A 20 0.66 -3.32 22.39
C ALA A 20 0.25 -4.70 21.85
N HIS A 21 0.14 -4.86 20.51
CA HIS A 21 -0.42 -6.07 19.88
C HIS A 21 0.61 -6.92 19.13
N LYS A 22 1.86 -6.46 18.96
CA LYS A 22 2.92 -7.19 18.23
C LYS A 22 3.24 -8.59 18.77
N GLY A 23 2.87 -8.87 20.02
CA GLY A 23 3.06 -10.17 20.67
C GLY A 23 1.84 -11.08 20.63
N ASP A 24 0.73 -10.65 20.02
CA ASP A 24 -0.49 -11.44 19.95
C ASP A 24 -0.30 -12.64 19.01
N ALA A 25 -0.88 -13.79 19.37
CA ALA A 25 -0.60 -15.07 18.70
C ALA A 25 -0.93 -15.11 17.20
N ASN A 26 -1.83 -14.25 16.72
CA ASN A 26 -2.28 -14.20 15.32
C ASN A 26 -1.88 -12.91 14.60
N VAL A 27 -0.93 -12.13 15.15
CA VAL A 27 -0.43 -10.91 14.51
C VAL A 27 0.85 -11.20 13.75
N VAL A 28 0.92 -10.75 12.50
CA VAL A 28 2.15 -10.75 11.71
C VAL A 28 2.46 -9.33 11.29
N ILE A 29 3.64 -8.85 11.66
CA ILE A 29 4.15 -7.55 11.25
C ILE A 29 5.01 -7.76 10.01
N VAL A 30 4.71 -7.05 8.94
CA VAL A 30 5.42 -7.19 7.66
C VAL A 30 6.12 -5.89 7.31
N ASP A 31 7.45 -5.96 7.23
CA ASP A 31 8.29 -4.91 6.69
C ASP A 31 8.31 -5.03 5.16
N CYS A 32 7.93 -3.96 4.47
CA CYS A 32 7.85 -3.86 3.02
C CYS A 32 9.06 -3.13 2.40
N GLU A 33 10.18 -3.05 3.11
CA GLU A 33 11.46 -2.55 2.61
C GLU A 33 12.35 -3.64 1.99
N VAL A 34 13.53 -3.24 1.53
CA VAL A 34 14.58 -4.14 1.04
C VAL A 34 15.38 -4.77 2.18
N ASP A 35 16.00 -5.93 1.93
CA ASP A 35 16.82 -6.68 2.89
C ASP A 35 17.87 -5.81 3.61
N ALA A 36 18.57 -4.97 2.85
CA ALA A 36 19.59 -4.08 3.42
C ALA A 36 19.01 -3.08 4.43
N ALA A 37 17.77 -2.63 4.28
CA ALA A 37 17.12 -1.74 5.23
C ALA A 37 16.61 -2.51 6.46
N PHE A 38 15.97 -3.65 6.24
CA PHE A 38 15.50 -4.55 7.31
C PHE A 38 16.66 -4.98 8.23
N ALA A 39 17.81 -5.34 7.66
CA ALA A 39 18.99 -5.75 8.41
C ALA A 39 19.61 -4.64 9.28
N ARG A 40 19.30 -3.36 9.00
CA ARG A 40 19.74 -2.21 9.82
C ARG A 40 18.82 -1.93 11.01
N GLY A 41 17.73 -2.68 11.15
CA GLY A 41 16.78 -2.55 12.24
C GLY A 41 15.35 -2.55 11.74
N HIS A 42 14.50 -3.30 12.42
CA HIS A 42 13.09 -3.46 12.12
C HIS A 42 12.25 -3.56 13.40
N ILE A 43 10.92 -3.58 13.25
CA ILE A 43 10.02 -3.74 14.38
C ILE A 43 10.19 -5.17 14.95
N PRO A 44 10.33 -5.36 16.27
CA PRO A 44 10.47 -6.69 16.86
C PRO A 44 9.37 -7.65 16.42
N GLY A 45 9.79 -8.83 15.94
CA GLY A 45 8.90 -9.86 15.40
C GLY A 45 8.46 -9.64 13.94
N ALA A 46 8.93 -8.58 13.28
CA ALA A 46 8.61 -8.36 11.87
C ALA A 46 9.23 -9.44 10.97
N VAL A 47 8.56 -9.70 9.85
CA VAL A 47 9.04 -10.50 8.73
C VAL A 47 9.20 -9.59 7.51
N LEU A 48 10.15 -9.93 6.64
CA LEU A 48 10.46 -9.14 5.45
C LEU A 48 9.78 -9.75 4.22
N VAL A 49 9.11 -8.92 3.41
CA VAL A 49 8.62 -9.33 2.09
C VAL A 49 9.75 -9.83 1.17
N PRO A 50 9.49 -10.77 0.24
CA PRO A 50 10.50 -11.10 -0.75
C PRO A 50 10.77 -9.91 -1.69
N ASP A 51 11.98 -9.89 -2.27
CA ASP A 51 12.32 -8.89 -3.29
C ASP A 51 11.36 -8.97 -4.49
N ASN A 52 11.01 -7.81 -5.05
CA ASN A 52 10.06 -7.65 -6.15
C ASN A 52 8.66 -8.23 -5.90
N TYR A 53 8.20 -8.33 -4.64
CA TYR A 53 6.86 -8.87 -4.33
C TYR A 53 5.72 -8.12 -5.03
N GLU A 54 5.96 -6.85 -5.40
CA GLU A 54 5.01 -5.98 -6.08
C GLU A 54 4.85 -6.28 -7.58
N LYS A 55 5.65 -7.21 -8.10
CA LYS A 55 5.71 -7.61 -9.51
C LYS A 55 5.24 -9.05 -9.68
N ASP A 56 4.74 -9.33 -10.88
CA ASP A 56 4.49 -10.68 -11.33
C ASP A 56 5.84 -11.29 -11.76
N PRO A 57 6.32 -12.36 -11.11
CA PRO A 57 7.61 -12.97 -11.42
C PRO A 57 7.66 -13.59 -12.81
N ASP A 58 6.52 -13.96 -13.41
CA ASP A 58 6.47 -14.62 -14.72
C ASP A 58 6.62 -13.60 -15.86
N SER A 59 6.02 -12.40 -15.70
CA SER A 59 6.08 -11.33 -16.70
C SER A 59 7.10 -10.23 -16.39
N GLY A 60 7.59 -10.13 -15.14
CA GLY A 60 8.45 -9.07 -14.64
C GLY A 60 7.77 -7.68 -14.58
N ARG A 61 6.48 -7.60 -14.89
CA ARG A 61 5.71 -6.37 -14.88
C ARG A 61 5.15 -6.11 -13.48
N VAL A 62 4.80 -4.85 -13.18
CA VAL A 62 4.15 -4.44 -11.92
C VAL A 62 2.69 -4.89 -11.90
N PHE A 63 2.49 -6.21 -11.94
CA PHE A 63 1.23 -6.90 -11.74
C PHE A 63 1.32 -7.74 -10.47
N LEU A 64 0.17 -8.20 -9.97
CA LEU A 64 0.17 -9.15 -8.86
C LEU A 64 0.72 -10.49 -9.32
N MET A 65 1.50 -11.14 -8.45
CA MET A 65 1.78 -12.58 -8.51
C MET A 65 0.49 -13.36 -8.79
N ASN A 66 0.58 -14.53 -9.44
CA ASN A 66 -0.59 -15.40 -9.57
C ASN A 66 -1.03 -15.98 -8.19
N PRO A 67 -2.26 -16.54 -8.07
CA PRO A 67 -2.76 -17.00 -6.77
C PRO A 67 -1.86 -18.01 -6.04
N ALA A 68 -1.20 -18.92 -6.77
CA ALA A 68 -0.34 -19.94 -6.17
C ALA A 68 0.99 -19.34 -5.64
N GLN A 69 1.56 -18.39 -6.39
CA GLN A 69 2.74 -17.63 -5.95
C GLN A 69 2.41 -16.77 -4.73
N PHE A 70 1.30 -16.03 -4.77
CA PHE A 70 0.88 -15.17 -3.66
C PHE A 70 0.60 -15.98 -2.39
N LYS A 71 -0.05 -17.15 -2.52
CA LYS A 71 -0.21 -18.11 -1.42
C LYS A 71 1.14 -18.51 -0.82
N THR A 72 2.08 -18.89 -1.66
CA THR A 72 3.43 -19.33 -1.22
C THR A 72 4.16 -18.21 -0.48
N MET A 73 4.07 -16.97 -0.97
CA MET A 73 4.61 -15.80 -0.28
C MET A 73 3.95 -15.60 1.09
N CYS A 74 2.61 -15.57 1.15
CA CYS A 74 1.89 -15.36 2.41
C CYS A 74 2.23 -16.43 3.46
N GLU A 75 2.22 -17.70 3.08
CA GLU A 75 2.57 -18.79 3.99
C GLU A 75 4.04 -18.73 4.42
N GLY A 76 4.94 -18.33 3.51
CA GLY A 76 6.36 -18.09 3.82
C GLY A 76 6.59 -16.93 4.80
N LEU A 77 5.65 -16.00 4.92
CA LEU A 77 5.63 -14.90 5.88
C LEU A 77 4.84 -15.25 7.17
N GLY A 78 4.21 -16.43 7.24
CA GLY A 78 3.34 -16.81 8.36
C GLY A 78 1.94 -16.19 8.34
N ILE A 79 1.55 -15.62 7.20
CA ILE A 79 0.22 -15.05 6.98
C ILE A 79 -0.74 -16.17 6.59
N GLY A 80 -1.60 -16.56 7.53
CA GLY A 80 -2.69 -17.51 7.32
C GLY A 80 -4.04 -16.82 7.12
N ASN A 81 -5.08 -17.63 6.95
CA ASN A 81 -6.44 -17.14 6.72
C ASN A 81 -6.97 -16.18 7.81
N ASP A 82 -6.64 -16.44 9.08
CA ASP A 82 -7.16 -15.69 10.24
C ASP A 82 -6.14 -14.69 10.84
N THR A 83 -4.98 -14.54 10.19
CA THR A 83 -3.93 -13.63 10.64
C THR A 83 -4.39 -12.18 10.57
N LEU A 84 -4.02 -11.37 11.56
CA LEU A 84 -4.04 -9.91 11.47
C LEU A 84 -2.67 -9.45 10.97
N VAL A 85 -2.65 -8.89 9.77
CA VAL A 85 -1.42 -8.39 9.16
C VAL A 85 -1.25 -6.90 9.46
N ILE A 86 -0.07 -6.50 9.90
CA ILE A 86 0.32 -5.09 10.07
C ILE A 86 1.45 -4.82 9.09
N VAL A 87 1.18 -4.07 8.03
CA VAL A 87 2.18 -3.71 7.02
C VAL A 87 2.80 -2.35 7.34
N TYR A 88 4.10 -2.21 7.15
CA TYR A 88 4.80 -0.92 7.24
C TYR A 88 5.99 -0.87 6.26
N ASP A 89 6.49 0.33 6.04
CA ASP A 89 7.71 0.58 5.27
C ASP A 89 8.48 1.79 5.82
N HIS A 90 9.56 2.18 5.13
CA HIS A 90 10.31 3.40 5.40
C HIS A 90 10.00 4.50 4.37
N SER A 91 9.02 4.24 3.50
CA SER A 91 8.76 4.92 2.24
C SER A 91 7.37 5.55 2.20
N ARG A 92 6.94 6.12 3.34
CA ARG A 92 5.67 6.87 3.45
C ARG A 92 4.44 6.02 3.12
N SER A 93 4.46 4.76 3.52
CA SER A 93 3.41 3.77 3.26
C SER A 93 3.23 3.40 1.78
N LEU A 94 4.14 3.78 0.89
CA LEU A 94 4.04 3.45 -0.53
C LEU A 94 4.06 1.94 -0.79
N THR A 95 5.08 1.23 -0.28
CA THR A 95 5.20 -0.22 -0.48
C THR A 95 4.25 -0.96 0.46
N ALA A 96 4.07 -0.47 1.69
CA ALA A 96 3.08 -1.02 2.61
C ALA A 96 1.65 -0.98 2.04
N ALA A 97 1.22 0.13 1.44
CA ALA A 97 -0.09 0.24 0.80
C ALA A 97 -0.23 -0.69 -0.42
N ARG A 98 0.86 -0.93 -1.17
CA ARG A 98 0.86 -1.89 -2.27
C ARG A 98 0.62 -3.31 -1.78
N LEU A 99 1.28 -3.75 -0.70
CA LEU A 99 1.03 -5.06 -0.10
C LEU A 99 -0.39 -5.15 0.51
N TRP A 100 -0.85 -4.09 1.18
CA TRP A 100 -2.22 -3.99 1.68
C TRP A 100 -3.24 -4.20 0.55
N TRP A 101 -3.07 -3.51 -0.58
CA TRP A 101 -3.95 -3.68 -1.75
C TRP A 101 -3.87 -5.11 -2.30
N ALA A 102 -2.66 -5.69 -2.40
CA ALA A 102 -2.49 -7.07 -2.86
C ALA A 102 -3.20 -8.11 -1.98
N LEU A 103 -3.12 -7.96 -0.65
CA LEU A 103 -3.81 -8.82 0.31
C LEU A 103 -5.33 -8.71 0.15
N ASN A 104 -5.87 -7.48 0.01
CA ASN A 104 -7.29 -7.26 -0.24
C ASN A 104 -7.74 -7.87 -1.58
N THR A 105 -6.95 -7.71 -2.64
CA THR A 105 -7.22 -8.34 -3.95
C THR A 105 -7.26 -9.85 -3.86
N TYR A 106 -6.54 -10.46 -2.92
CA TYR A 106 -6.60 -11.90 -2.64
C TYR A 106 -7.56 -12.29 -1.51
N GLY A 107 -8.45 -11.38 -1.12
CA GLY A 107 -9.54 -11.61 -0.16
C GLY A 107 -9.09 -11.69 1.30
N HIS A 108 -7.85 -11.29 1.61
CA HIS A 108 -7.35 -11.17 2.97
C HIS A 108 -7.50 -9.72 3.43
N THR A 109 -8.67 -9.39 3.98
CA THR A 109 -9.05 -8.03 4.40
C THR A 109 -8.63 -7.68 5.82
N ASN A 110 -8.16 -8.65 6.61
CA ASN A 110 -7.68 -8.45 7.98
C ASN A 110 -6.26 -7.89 8.02
N VAL A 111 -6.07 -6.74 7.37
CA VAL A 111 -4.77 -6.07 7.20
C VAL A 111 -4.88 -4.59 7.54
N LYS A 112 -3.89 -4.09 8.27
CA LYS A 112 -3.78 -2.69 8.70
C LYS A 112 -2.43 -2.12 8.29
N ILE A 113 -2.37 -0.81 8.04
CA ILE A 113 -1.13 -0.08 7.75
C ILE A 113 -0.68 0.67 9.01
N LEU A 114 0.59 0.56 9.38
CA LEU A 114 1.19 1.43 10.39
C LEU A 114 1.32 2.85 9.84
N ASN A 115 0.49 3.78 10.32
CA ASN A 115 0.43 5.15 9.82
C ASN A 115 1.71 5.91 10.19
N GLY A 116 2.49 6.28 9.17
CA GLY A 116 3.82 6.88 9.31
C GLY A 116 4.99 5.88 9.32
N GLY A 117 4.69 4.59 9.23
CA GLY A 117 5.66 3.51 9.05
C GLY A 117 6.78 3.49 10.11
N TRP A 118 7.98 3.09 9.67
CA TRP A 118 9.17 3.02 10.52
C TRP A 118 9.51 4.34 11.21
N ARG A 119 9.31 5.47 10.53
CA ARG A 119 9.57 6.80 11.09
C ARG A 119 8.68 7.06 12.31
N ALA A 120 7.39 6.76 12.21
CA ALA A 120 6.47 6.90 13.34
C ALA A 120 6.82 5.93 14.46
N TRP A 121 7.23 4.70 14.15
CA TRP A 121 7.68 3.73 15.15
C TRP A 121 8.85 4.27 16.00
N ILE A 122 9.93 4.71 15.35
CA ILE A 122 11.11 5.27 16.04
C ILE A 122 10.78 6.56 16.78
N ALA A 123 10.01 7.47 16.17
CA ALA A 123 9.63 8.72 16.81
C ALA A 123 8.81 8.53 18.10
N ASN A 124 8.13 7.38 18.24
CA ASN A 124 7.40 7.00 19.46
C ASN A 124 8.25 6.17 20.44
N GLY A 125 9.56 6.05 20.24
CA GLY A 125 10.45 5.28 21.11
C GLY A 125 10.27 3.77 20.98
N GLY A 126 9.76 3.31 19.83
CA GLY A 126 9.60 1.89 19.56
C GLY A 126 10.93 1.11 19.63
N ALA A 127 10.88 -0.09 20.21
CA ALA A 127 12.04 -0.98 20.27
C ALA A 127 12.49 -1.40 18.87
N VAL A 128 13.79 -1.67 18.70
CA VAL A 128 14.38 -2.11 17.43
C VAL A 128 14.92 -3.52 17.60
N ASP A 129 14.65 -4.38 16.62
CA ASP A 129 15.20 -5.72 16.53
C ASP A 129 16.05 -5.87 15.27
N PHE A 130 16.91 -6.88 15.27
CA PHE A 130 17.82 -7.24 14.19
C PHE A 130 17.77 -8.75 13.90
N ALA A 131 17.06 -9.53 14.70
CA ALA A 131 16.94 -10.97 14.54
C ALA A 131 15.96 -11.33 13.41
N GLN A 132 16.26 -12.39 12.66
CA GLN A 132 15.29 -12.92 11.69
C GLN A 132 14.18 -13.68 12.41
N THR A 133 12.94 -13.29 12.17
CA THR A 133 11.76 -14.04 12.60
C THR A 133 11.54 -15.25 11.69
N LYS A 134 11.37 -16.44 12.27
CA LYS A 134 10.94 -17.64 11.53
C LYS A 134 9.43 -17.80 11.67
N PRO A 135 8.66 -17.71 10.57
CA PRO A 135 7.21 -17.80 10.67
C PRO A 135 6.73 -19.20 11.00
N SER A 136 5.56 -19.29 11.64
CA SER A 136 4.89 -20.55 11.89
C SER A 136 4.28 -21.12 10.61
N SER A 137 4.11 -22.44 10.55
CA SER A 137 3.38 -23.06 9.44
C SER A 137 1.91 -22.68 9.51
N VAL A 138 1.39 -22.15 8.40
CA VAL A 138 0.01 -21.66 8.26
C VAL A 138 -0.57 -22.10 6.92
N THR A 139 -1.88 -21.91 6.75
CA THR A 139 -2.54 -22.07 5.46
C THR A 139 -3.12 -20.74 5.00
N PHE A 140 -2.83 -20.36 3.76
CA PHE A 140 -3.42 -19.22 3.09
C PHE A 140 -4.25 -19.67 1.89
N THR A 141 -5.50 -19.23 1.81
CA THR A 141 -6.44 -19.55 0.72
C THR A 141 -6.76 -18.27 -0.05
N PRO A 142 -6.10 -18.03 -1.20
CA PRO A 142 -6.36 -16.82 -1.99
C PRO A 142 -7.77 -16.83 -2.56
N LYS A 143 -8.50 -15.73 -2.36
CA LYS A 143 -9.83 -15.47 -2.92
C LYS A 143 -9.74 -14.23 -3.79
N ARG A 144 -9.24 -14.40 -5.01
CA ARG A 144 -8.96 -13.28 -5.91
C ARG A 144 -10.25 -12.55 -6.30
N ASP A 145 -10.26 -11.23 -6.11
CA ASP A 145 -11.31 -10.33 -6.56
C ASP A 145 -10.75 -9.41 -7.66
N ASP A 146 -11.05 -9.74 -8.91
CA ASP A 146 -10.58 -8.96 -10.06
C ASP A 146 -11.28 -7.59 -10.18
N THR A 147 -12.33 -7.31 -9.40
CA THR A 147 -12.98 -5.97 -9.41
C THR A 147 -12.10 -4.88 -8.77
N LEU A 148 -11.08 -5.27 -7.99
CA LEU A 148 -10.09 -4.37 -7.40
C LEU A 148 -8.93 -4.03 -8.36
N LEU A 149 -8.96 -4.55 -9.60
CA LEU A 149 -7.96 -4.31 -10.63
C LEU A 149 -8.64 -3.67 -11.86
N ALA A 150 -8.21 -2.47 -12.22
CA ALA A 150 -8.60 -1.87 -13.49
C ALA A 150 -7.79 -2.44 -14.66
N THR A 151 -8.48 -2.94 -15.68
CA THR A 151 -7.90 -3.37 -16.95
C THR A 151 -7.68 -2.19 -17.89
N VAL A 152 -6.81 -2.38 -18.88
CA VAL A 152 -6.57 -1.36 -19.93
C VAL A 152 -7.85 -1.05 -20.72
N ASP A 153 -8.71 -2.04 -20.95
CA ASP A 153 -9.94 -1.82 -21.71
C ASP A 153 -11.01 -1.09 -20.89
N GLU A 154 -11.12 -1.37 -19.58
CA GLU A 154 -11.93 -0.56 -18.67
C GLU A 154 -11.42 0.88 -18.60
N LEU A 155 -10.11 1.10 -18.54
CA LEU A 155 -9.55 2.44 -18.52
C LEU A 155 -9.84 3.20 -19.82
N LYS A 156 -9.74 2.55 -20.98
CA LYS A 156 -10.12 3.15 -22.27
C LYS A 156 -11.61 3.53 -22.32
N GLN A 157 -12.48 2.71 -21.74
CA GLN A 157 -13.91 3.02 -21.65
C GLN A 157 -14.14 4.18 -20.69
N ALA A 158 -13.47 4.20 -19.54
CA ALA A 158 -13.54 5.28 -18.57
C ALA A 158 -13.11 6.64 -19.16
N CYS A 159 -12.11 6.68 -20.06
CA CYS A 159 -11.75 7.90 -20.82
C CYS A 159 -12.90 8.50 -21.65
N GLN A 160 -13.95 7.72 -21.96
CA GLN A 160 -15.04 8.12 -22.84
C GLN A 160 -16.32 8.50 -22.07
N VAL A 161 -16.37 8.26 -20.76
CA VAL A 161 -17.56 8.45 -19.92
C VAL A 161 -17.32 9.62 -18.95
N GLY A 162 -18.28 10.56 -18.88
CA GLY A 162 -18.14 11.77 -18.07
C GLY A 162 -18.16 11.57 -16.55
N ASP A 163 -18.60 10.39 -16.09
CA ASP A 163 -18.76 10.05 -14.66
C ASP A 163 -17.54 9.33 -14.07
N SER A 164 -16.41 9.31 -14.79
CA SER A 164 -15.16 8.67 -14.36
C SER A 164 -14.04 9.69 -14.19
N VAL A 165 -13.14 9.43 -13.24
CA VAL A 165 -11.88 10.17 -13.06
C VAL A 165 -10.73 9.20 -13.17
N ILE A 166 -9.82 9.49 -14.08
CA ILE A 166 -8.55 8.79 -14.18
C ILE A 166 -7.53 9.62 -13.39
N TRP A 167 -7.09 9.10 -12.26
CA TRP A 167 -6.19 9.78 -11.33
C TRP A 167 -4.77 9.25 -11.48
N ASP A 168 -3.89 10.08 -12.03
CA ASP A 168 -2.45 9.80 -12.14
C ASP A 168 -1.75 10.25 -10.85
N VAL A 169 -1.19 9.30 -10.11
CA VAL A 169 -0.50 9.56 -8.83
C VAL A 169 1.01 9.65 -8.96
N ARG A 170 1.58 9.61 -10.18
CA ARG A 170 3.03 9.61 -10.41
C ARG A 170 3.65 10.98 -10.07
N SER A 171 4.96 11.15 -10.30
CA SER A 171 5.60 12.45 -10.13
C SER A 171 5.22 13.45 -11.24
N ASP A 172 5.36 14.75 -10.95
CA ASP A 172 5.13 15.84 -11.93
C ASP A 172 5.90 15.60 -13.26
N GLY A 173 7.15 15.13 -13.16
CA GLY A 173 7.99 14.87 -14.33
C GLY A 173 7.55 13.66 -15.16
N GLU A 174 6.95 12.65 -14.51
CA GLU A 174 6.35 11.51 -15.21
C GLU A 174 5.04 11.90 -15.89
N TRP A 175 4.28 12.81 -15.25
CA TRP A 175 3.03 13.36 -15.76
C TRP A 175 3.23 14.27 -16.97
N ASP A 176 4.17 15.22 -16.92
CA ASP A 176 4.44 16.15 -18.02
C ASP A 176 5.36 15.55 -19.11
N GLY A 177 5.97 14.41 -18.81
CA GLY A 177 6.84 13.66 -19.71
C GLY A 177 8.29 14.14 -19.77
N THR A 178 8.70 15.04 -18.89
CA THR A 178 10.11 15.46 -18.72
C THR A 178 10.97 14.36 -18.10
N ASN A 179 10.37 13.40 -17.39
CA ASN A 179 10.99 12.21 -16.86
C ASN A 179 10.38 10.95 -17.48
N SER A 180 11.11 10.29 -18.38
CA SER A 180 10.59 9.11 -19.09
C SER A 180 10.49 7.86 -18.21
N ARG A 181 11.30 7.75 -17.15
CA ARG A 181 11.49 6.51 -16.37
C ARG A 181 11.77 5.27 -17.25
N GLY A 182 12.36 5.48 -18.43
CA GLY A 182 12.64 4.40 -19.40
C GLY A 182 11.44 3.99 -20.27
N ASN A 183 10.29 4.66 -20.16
CA ASN A 183 9.13 4.39 -21.01
C ASN A 183 9.34 4.86 -22.44
N LYS A 184 8.81 4.09 -23.41
CA LYS A 184 8.84 4.44 -24.85
C LYS A 184 7.97 5.65 -25.19
N ARG A 185 6.92 5.89 -24.40
CA ARG A 185 6.01 7.04 -24.51
C ARG A 185 5.97 7.74 -23.16
N VAL A 186 6.01 9.06 -23.19
CA VAL A 186 6.01 9.91 -22.00
C VAL A 186 4.71 10.72 -21.93
N GLY A 187 4.44 11.33 -20.78
CA GLY A 187 3.17 12.00 -20.50
C GLY A 187 2.21 11.10 -19.74
N HIS A 188 0.91 11.34 -19.91
CA HIS A 188 -0.17 10.72 -19.14
C HIS A 188 -1.31 10.20 -20.02
N VAL A 189 -2.24 9.46 -19.40
CA VAL A 189 -3.45 8.98 -20.06
C VAL A 189 -4.33 10.18 -20.43
N PRO A 190 -4.81 10.30 -21.69
CA PRO A 190 -5.66 11.42 -22.09
C PRO A 190 -6.89 11.57 -21.20
N GLY A 191 -7.12 12.79 -20.72
CA GLY A 191 -8.25 13.12 -19.83
C GLY A 191 -8.02 12.81 -18.35
N ALA A 192 -6.85 12.26 -17.98
CA ALA A 192 -6.50 12.08 -16.58
C ALA A 192 -6.37 13.43 -15.84
N VAL A 193 -6.48 13.36 -14.52
CA VAL A 193 -6.12 14.42 -13.58
C VAL A 193 -4.87 14.00 -12.82
N HIS A 194 -4.08 14.98 -12.38
CA HIS A 194 -2.83 14.73 -11.67
C HIS A 194 -2.90 15.19 -10.23
N LEU A 195 -2.53 14.30 -9.32
CA LEU A 195 -2.21 14.63 -7.94
C LEU A 195 -1.26 13.55 -7.43
N GLU A 196 0.04 13.85 -7.36
CA GLU A 196 1.05 12.89 -6.90
C GLU A 196 0.67 12.35 -5.50
N TRP A 197 0.79 11.03 -5.30
CA TRP A 197 0.43 10.36 -4.03
C TRP A 197 1.10 11.02 -2.82
N PHE A 198 2.33 11.52 -3.00
CA PHE A 198 3.13 12.14 -1.96
C PHE A 198 2.44 13.38 -1.35
N ASN A 199 1.58 14.06 -2.12
CA ASN A 199 0.81 15.21 -1.63
C ASN A 199 -0.26 14.82 -0.60
N LEU A 200 -0.60 13.55 -0.45
CA LEU A 200 -1.57 13.04 0.54
C LEU A 200 -0.92 12.61 1.85
N VAL A 201 0.41 12.75 1.95
CA VAL A 201 1.20 12.36 3.12
C VAL A 201 1.86 13.61 3.71
N ASP A 202 1.91 13.68 5.03
CA ASP A 202 2.67 14.71 5.74
C ASP A 202 4.17 14.40 5.65
N SER A 203 4.93 15.31 5.06
CA SER A 203 6.36 15.12 4.78
C SER A 203 7.25 15.11 6.03
N THR A 204 6.73 15.56 7.17
CA THR A 204 7.47 15.63 8.45
C THR A 204 7.27 14.38 9.28
N THR A 205 6.08 13.79 9.24
CA THR A 205 5.68 12.65 10.08
C THR A 205 5.56 11.35 9.29
N ASN A 206 5.56 11.42 7.96
CA ASN A 206 5.22 10.34 7.03
C ASN A 206 3.79 9.79 7.19
N LYS A 207 2.95 10.41 8.01
CA LYS A 207 1.56 9.98 8.22
C LYS A 207 0.69 10.46 7.06
N PHE A 208 -0.38 9.75 6.76
CA PHE A 208 -1.45 10.29 5.91
C PHE A 208 -1.94 11.62 6.50
N LYS A 209 -2.19 12.61 5.64
CA LYS A 209 -2.78 13.89 6.07
C LYS A 209 -4.15 13.68 6.71
N PRO A 210 -4.66 14.63 7.51
CA PRO A 210 -6.01 14.55 8.04
C PRO A 210 -7.07 14.34 6.94
N ALA A 211 -8.13 13.60 7.24
CA ALA A 211 -9.14 13.22 6.26
C ALA A 211 -9.79 14.43 5.54
N GLU A 212 -10.04 15.51 6.28
CA GLU A 212 -10.54 16.77 5.72
C GLU A 212 -9.58 17.37 4.69
N GLU A 213 -8.28 17.37 5.00
CA GLU A 213 -7.26 17.90 4.10
C GLU A 213 -7.12 17.03 2.84
N ILE A 214 -7.12 15.70 2.99
CA ILE A 214 -7.13 14.78 1.85
C ILE A 214 -8.36 15.01 0.98
N ARG A 215 -9.55 15.11 1.57
CA ARG A 215 -10.81 15.35 0.83
C ARG A 215 -10.76 16.66 0.07
N ARG A 216 -10.23 17.73 0.68
CA ARG A 216 -10.04 19.02 0.03
C ARG A 216 -9.10 18.89 -1.18
N LEU A 217 -7.92 18.30 -0.99
CA LEU A 217 -6.92 18.13 -2.05
C LEU A 217 -7.48 17.32 -3.23
N LEU A 218 -8.19 16.22 -2.96
CA LEU A 218 -8.83 15.41 -3.99
C LEU A 218 -9.90 16.20 -4.75
N SER A 219 -10.77 16.91 -4.01
CA SER A 219 -11.87 17.69 -4.61
C SER A 219 -11.37 18.84 -5.48
N GLU A 220 -10.26 19.49 -5.12
CA GLU A 220 -9.60 20.53 -5.92
C GLU A 220 -9.14 20.02 -7.29
N HIS A 221 -8.89 18.71 -7.41
CA HIS A 221 -8.53 18.03 -8.65
C HIS A 221 -9.71 17.30 -9.32
N GLY A 222 -10.94 17.55 -8.84
CA GLY A 222 -12.16 16.93 -9.37
C GLY A 222 -12.35 15.45 -9.02
N ILE A 223 -11.50 14.91 -8.13
CA ILE A 223 -11.58 13.54 -7.60
C ILE A 223 -12.58 13.54 -6.45
N THR A 224 -13.78 13.02 -6.72
CA THR A 224 -14.96 13.21 -5.86
C THR A 224 -15.72 11.89 -5.72
N PRO A 225 -16.40 11.65 -4.58
CA PRO A 225 -16.97 10.33 -4.26
C PRO A 225 -18.18 9.94 -5.12
N ASP A 226 -18.76 10.88 -5.87
CA ASP A 226 -19.85 10.64 -6.82
C ASP A 226 -19.37 10.06 -8.17
N LYS A 227 -18.05 9.94 -8.38
CA LYS A 227 -17.45 9.44 -9.63
C LYS A 227 -16.74 8.11 -9.43
N ASN A 228 -16.62 7.35 -10.52
CA ASN A 228 -15.75 6.17 -10.55
C ASN A 228 -14.29 6.63 -10.67
N VAL A 229 -13.45 6.29 -9.68
CA VAL A 229 -12.05 6.73 -9.66
C VAL A 229 -11.13 5.56 -10.02
N TYR A 230 -10.33 5.75 -11.06
CA TYR A 230 -9.32 4.81 -11.53
C TYR A 230 -7.93 5.40 -11.29
N THR A 231 -7.18 4.87 -10.33
CA THR A 231 -5.83 5.38 -10.01
C THR A 231 -4.74 4.54 -10.67
N TYR A 232 -3.63 5.18 -11.07
CA TYR A 232 -2.44 4.49 -11.58
C TYR A 232 -1.13 5.24 -11.26
#